data_AF-A0A1H0FNM0-F1
#
_entry.id   AF-A0A1H0FNM0-F1
#
_cell.length_a   1.000
_cell.length_b   1.000
_cell.length_c   1.000
_cell.angle_alpha   90.00
_cell.angle_beta   90.00
_cell.angle_gamma   90.00
#
_symmetry.space_group_name_H-M   'P 1'
#
loop_
_entity.id
_entity.type
_entity.pdbx_description
1 polymer ?
#
loop_
_entity_poly.entity_id
_entity_poly.type
_entity_poly.pdbx_seq_one_letter_code
_entity_poly.pdbx_strand_id
1 'polypeptide(L)' 'MDLALLFGVLLTLLPLVTIKKVKEETLFQRVIHIGCLLVGILLLIGFSIQFTAYMENY' A
#
# COMPACT_ATOMS: atom_id res chain seq x y z
N MET A 1 -10.53 -11.40 3.91
CA MET A 1 -10.12 -10.85 2.60
C MET A 1 -10.24 -9.33 2.60
N ASP A 2 -11.33 -8.79 3.15
CA ASP A 2 -11.63 -7.35 3.19
C ASP A 2 -10.65 -6.51 4.02
N LEU A 3 -10.17 -7.05 5.15
CA LEU A 3 -9.19 -6.35 6.00
C LEU A 3 -7.85 -6.14 5.28
N ALA A 4 -7.41 -7.08 4.45
CA ALA A 4 -6.14 -6.97 3.72
C ALA A 4 -6.22 -5.92 2.59
N LEU A 5 -7.35 -5.84 1.90
CA LEU A 5 -7.62 -4.78 0.93
C LEU A 5 -7.68 -3.42 1.64
N LEU A 6 -8.46 -3.31 2.71
CA LEU A 6 -8.61 -2.07 3.47
C LEU A 6 -7.26 -1.57 3.99
N PHE A 7 -6.46 -2.48 4.56
CA PHE A 7 -5.09 -2.16 5.00
C PHE A 7 -4.19 -1.77 3.83
N GLY A 8 -4.21 -2.50 2.71
CA GLY A 8 -3.40 -2.19 1.53
C GLY A 8 -3.72 -0.81 0.94
N VAL A 9 -5.01 -0.45 0.88
CA VAL A 9 -5.50 0.86 0.43
C VAL A 9 -5.10 1.97 1.40
N LEU A 10 -5.26 1.76 2.71
CA LEU A 10 -4.85 2.76 3.72
C LEU A 10 -3.34 2.97 3.74
N LEU A 11 -2.55 1.89 3.68
CA LEU A 11 -1.08 1.96 3.63
C LEU A 11 -0.54 2.60 2.35
N THR A 12 -1.32 2.64 1.26
CA THR A 12 -0.91 3.36 0.05
C THR A 12 -1.40 4.80 0.04
N LEU A 13 -2.64 5.06 0.45
CA LEU A 13 -3.21 6.42 0.45
C LEU A 13 -2.53 7.34 1.46
N LEU A 14 -2.26 6.86 2.68
CA LEU A 14 -1.60 7.67 3.72
C LEU A 14 -0.26 8.22 3.21
N PRO A 15 0.67 7.38 2.71
CA PRO A 15 1.94 7.87 2.20
C PRO A 15 1.85 8.68 0.91
N LEU A 16 0.82 8.41 0.08
CA LEU A 16 0.61 9.12 -1.16
C LEU A 16 0.14 10.58 -0.91
N VAL A 17 -0.71 10.80 0.10
CA VAL A 17 -1.16 12.15 0.48
C VAL A 17 -0.01 12.97 1.09
N THR A 18 0.85 12.32 1.87
CA THR A 18 2.01 12.96 2.51
C THR A 18 3.25 12.97 1.62
N ILE A 19 3.19 12.45 0.38
CA ILE A 19 4.35 12.35 -0.53
C ILE A 19 4.98 13.70 -0.85
N LYS A 20 4.19 14.79 -0.84
CA LYS A 20 4.68 16.16 -1.05
C LYS A 20 5.54 16.66 0.12
N LYS A 21 5.35 16.11 1.33
CA LYS A 21 6.13 16.45 2.53
C LYS A 21 7.41 15.64 2.68
N VAL A 22 7.61 14.62 1.84
CA VAL A 22 8.81 13.73 1.87
C VAL A 22 10.13 14.47 1.67
N LYS A 23 10.11 15.61 0.96
CA LYS A 23 11.31 16.45 0.78
C LYS A 23 11.77 17.12 2.07
N GLU A 24 10.89 17.27 3.05
CA GLU A 24 11.16 17.90 4.35
C GLU A 24 11.41 16.84 5.45
N GLU A 25 11.27 15.56 5.15
CA GLU A 25 11.45 14.47 6.10
C GLU A 25 12.93 14.16 6.37
N THR A 26 13.23 13.76 7.60
CA THR A 26 14.52 13.18 7.95
C THR A 26 14.73 11.86 7.20
N LEU A 27 15.99 11.47 6.94
CA LEU A 27 16.31 10.23 6.22
C LEU A 27 15.60 8.99 6.79
N PHE A 28 15.46 8.91 8.12
CA PHE A 28 14.80 7.80 8.80
C PHE A 28 13.28 7.77 8.55
N GLN A 29 12.62 8.93 8.66
CA GLN A 29 11.18 9.06 8.35
C GLN A 29 10.91 8.73 6.88
N ARG A 30 11.74 9.23 5.98
CA ARG A 30 11.64 8.99 4.55
C ARG A 30 11.74 7.50 4.20
N VAL A 31 12.64 6.76 4.86
CA VAL A 31 12.77 5.30 4.68
C VAL A 31 11.50 4.57 5.16
N ILE A 32 10.99 4.91 6.34
CA ILE A 32 9.74 4.32 6.87
C ILE A 32 8.58 4.61 5.91
N HIS A 33 8.51 5.83 5.40
CA HIS A 33 7.43 6.28 4.54
C HIS A 33 7.41 5.57 3.19
N ILE A 34 8.57 5.49 2.53
CA ILE A 34 8.75 4.73 1.28
C ILE A 34 8.51 3.23 1.54
N GLY A 35 8.98 2.70 2.66
CA GLY A 35 8.73 1.31 3.07
C GLY A 35 7.23 1.03 3.23
N CYS A 36 6.49 1.92 3.87
CA CYS A 36 5.04 1.82 4.05
C CYS A 36 4.31 1.81 2.69
N LEU A 37 4.72 2.69 1.78
CA LEU A 37 4.19 2.73 0.41
C LEU A 37 4.44 1.41 -0.33
N LEU A 38 5.67 0.88 -0.26
CA LEU A 38 6.05 -0.39 -0.89
C LEU A 38 5.23 -1.58 -0.35
N VAL A 39 5.07 -1.67 0.98
CA VAL A 39 4.27 -2.72 1.62
C VAL A 39 2.81 -2.61 1.20
N GLY A 40 2.25 -1.40 1.16
CA GLY A 40 0.89 -1.17 0.68
C GLY A 40 0.69 -1.65 -0.76
N ILE A 41 1.64 -1.37 -1.67
CA ILE A 41 1.60 -1.83 -3.06
C ILE A 41 1.63 -3.37 -3.14
N LEU A 42 2.50 -4.02 -2.36
CA LEU A 42 2.56 -5.48 -2.33
C LEU A 42 1.25 -6.12 -1.87
N LEU A 43 0.60 -5.53 -0.84
CA LEU A 43 -0.70 -5.99 -0.37
C LEU A 43 -1.79 -5.84 -1.44
N LEU A 44 -1.79 -4.73 -2.19
CA LEU A 44 -2.74 -4.51 -3.28
C LEU A 44 -2.54 -5.51 -4.44
N ILE A 45 -1.30 -5.79 -4.82
CA ILE A 45 -0.99 -6.79 -5.86
C ILE A 45 -1.45 -8.18 -5.40
N GLY A 46 -1.12 -8.57 -4.16
CA GLY A 46 -1.53 -9.86 -3.61
C GLY A 46 -3.05 -10.01 -3.52
N PHE A 47 -3.77 -8.92 -3.20
CA PHE A 47 -5.23 -8.91 -3.25
C PHE A 47 -5.73 -9.05 -4.69
N SER A 48 -5.15 -8.31 -5.65
CA SER A 48 -5.58 -8.36 -7.06
C SER A 48 -5.46 -9.77 -7.62
N ILE A 49 -4.38 -10.50 -7.31
CA ILE A 49 -4.20 -11.90 -7.73
C ILE A 49 -5.30 -12.79 -7.13
N GLN A 50 -5.56 -12.67 -5.82
CA GLN A 50 -6.63 -13.45 -5.16
C GLN A 50 -8.02 -13.11 -5.71
N PHE A 51 -8.27 -11.84 -6.00
CA PHE A 51 -9.52 -11.38 -6.57
C PHE A 51 -9.74 -11.92 -7.99
N THR A 52 -8.71 -11.86 -8.85
CA THR A 52 -8.77 -12.45 -10.20
C THR A 52 -9.00 -13.96 -10.13
N ALA A 53 -8.28 -14.67 -9.26
CA ALA A 53 -8.48 -16.10 -9.07
C ALA A 53 -9.89 -16.44 -8.55
N TYR A 54 -10.46 -15.62 -7.67
CA TYR A 54 -11.83 -15.78 -7.21
C TYR A 54 -12.84 -15.57 -8.36
N MET A 55 -12.65 -14.53 -9.17
CA MET A 55 -13.52 -14.22 -10.31
C MET A 55 -13.44 -15.25 -11.44
N GLU A 56 -12.27 -15.85 -11.70
CA GLU A 56 -12.14 -16.94 -12.69
C GLU A 56 -12.83 -18.23 -12.23
N ASN A 57 -13.02 -18.42 -10.92
CA ASN A 57 -13.73 -19.57 -10.37
C ASN A 57 -15.26 -19.36 -10.26
N TYR A 58 -15.79 -18.20 -10.70
CA TYR A 58 -17.20 -17.82 -10.61
C TYR A 58 -17.81 -17.62 -12.00
#